data_AF-A0A382VSW1-F1
#
_entry.id   AF-A0A382VSW1-F1
#
_cell.length_a   1.000
_cell.length_b   1.000
_cell.length_c   1.000
_cell.angle_alpha   90.00
_cell.angle_beta   90.00
_cell.angle_gamma   90.00
#
_symmetry.space_group_name_H-M   'P 1'
#
loop_
_entity.id
_entity.type
_entity.pdbx_description
1 polymer ?
#
loop_
_entity_poly.entity_id
_entity_poly.type
_entity_poly.pdbx_seq_one_letter_code
_entity_poly.pdbx_strand_id
1 'polypeptide(L)'
;KNTYDYDLITPLGHTVDVKTQRVSSIPRPQFHCNVNEHSIRQKCDYYAFVRVHSDLTTAWYLGKMGKPQFMQQAMYREKGSATTNFIFKFNCYSITIDELDSLTLDD
;
A
#
# COMPACT_ATOMS: atom_id res chain seq x y z
N LYS A 1 -12.72 -18.71 2.96
CA LYS A 1 -12.93 -17.91 4.21
C LYS A 1 -12.57 -16.47 3.87
N ASN A 2 -13.50 -15.52 4.00
CA ASN A 2 -13.22 -14.09 3.80
C ASN A 2 -12.87 -13.51 5.17
N THR A 3 -11.76 -12.79 5.26
CA THR A 3 -11.23 -12.22 6.50
C THR A 3 -11.29 -10.70 6.38
N TYR A 4 -11.90 -10.05 7.36
CA TYR A 4 -12.08 -8.59 7.35
C TYR A 4 -10.74 -7.84 7.55
N ASP A 5 -9.83 -8.45 8.30
CA ASP A 5 -8.62 -7.80 8.83
C ASP A 5 -7.36 -7.97 7.96
N TYR A 6 -7.34 -8.96 7.06
CA TYR A 6 -6.20 -9.28 6.20
C TYR A 6 -6.67 -10.09 4.99
N ASP A 7 -5.86 -10.12 3.93
CA ASP A 7 -6.15 -10.87 2.70
C ASP A 7 -5.39 -12.20 2.63
N LEU A 8 -4.16 -12.23 3.15
CA LEU A 8 -3.24 -13.36 3.02
C LEU A 8 -2.53 -13.68 4.35
N ILE A 9 -2.02 -14.90 4.45
CA ILE A 9 -1.12 -15.33 5.51
C ILE A 9 0.16 -15.86 4.84
N THR A 10 1.33 -15.38 5.25
CA THR A 10 2.61 -15.84 4.73
C THR A 10 2.94 -17.27 5.23
N PRO A 11 3.89 -18.00 4.61
CA PRO A 11 4.34 -19.29 5.13
C PRO A 11 4.82 -19.26 6.59
N LEU A 12 5.32 -18.10 7.05
CA LEU A 12 5.75 -17.88 8.43
C LEU A 12 4.60 -17.50 9.39
N GLY A 13 3.36 -17.37 8.89
CA GLY A 13 2.18 -17.09 9.70
C GLY A 13 1.84 -15.60 9.85
N HIS A 14 2.53 -14.70 9.16
CA HIS A 14 2.23 -13.26 9.21
C HIS A 14 0.99 -12.93 8.39
N THR A 15 0.14 -12.06 8.92
CA THR A 15 -1.07 -11.57 8.25
C THR A 15 -0.74 -10.36 7.37
N VAL A 16 -1.24 -10.36 6.13
CA VAL A 16 -0.94 -9.33 5.13
C VAL A 16 -2.23 -8.76 4.55
N ASP A 17 -2.31 -7.45 4.48
CA ASP A 17 -3.43 -6.70 3.89
C ASP A 17 -2.94 -6.01 2.61
N VAL A 18 -3.53 -6.37 1.46
CA VAL A 18 -3.09 -5.99 0.13
C VAL A 18 -3.78 -4.71 -0.30
N LYS A 19 -2.99 -3.66 -0.49
CA LYS A 19 -3.45 -2.35 -0.92
C LYS A 19 -3.24 -2.19 -2.42
N THR A 20 -4.36 -2.15 -3.15
CA THR A 20 -4.35 -2.01 -4.60
C THR A 20 -4.66 -0.58 -5.03
N GLN A 21 -3.92 -0.08 -6.02
CA GLN A 21 -4.22 1.20 -6.68
C GLN A 21 -4.27 1.02 -8.20
N ARG A 22 -5.40 1.41 -8.81
CA ARG A 22 -5.54 1.40 -10.28
C ARG A 22 -4.80 2.60 -10.88
N VAL A 23 -3.99 2.36 -11.91
CA VAL A 23 -3.10 3.35 -12.53
C VAL A 23 -3.07 3.22 -14.05
N SER A 24 -2.66 4.27 -14.74
CA SER A 24 -2.52 4.30 -16.21
C SER A 24 -1.06 4.39 -16.67
N SER A 25 -0.11 4.21 -15.77
CA SER A 25 1.31 4.35 -16.04
C SER A 25 2.14 3.37 -15.21
N ILE A 26 3.32 3.03 -15.73
CA ILE A 26 4.30 2.17 -15.06
C ILE A 26 4.72 2.82 -13.73
N PRO A 27 4.83 2.06 -12.64
CA PRO A 27 5.28 2.57 -11.34
C PRO A 27 6.66 3.22 -11.41
N ARG A 28 6.87 4.26 -10.59
CA ARG A 28 8.17 4.92 -10.41
C ARG A 28 8.45 5.08 -8.91
N PRO A 29 9.72 5.09 -8.48
CA PRO A 29 10.07 5.10 -7.05
C PRO A 29 9.35 6.18 -6.22
N GLN A 30 9.26 7.41 -6.75
CA GLN A 30 8.63 8.54 -6.07
C GLN A 30 7.08 8.52 -6.04
N PHE A 31 6.44 7.48 -6.57
CA PHE A 31 4.98 7.44 -6.63
C PHE A 31 4.37 7.02 -5.29
N HIS A 32 3.26 7.65 -4.94
CA HIS A 32 2.59 7.38 -3.67
C HIS A 32 1.89 6.02 -3.63
N CYS A 33 2.02 5.40 -2.46
CA CYS A 33 1.30 4.23 -1.97
C CYS A 33 0.45 4.67 -0.77
N ASN A 34 -0.86 4.49 -0.85
CA ASN A 34 -1.80 5.11 0.09
C ASN A 34 -2.60 4.05 0.85
N VAL A 35 -2.71 4.22 2.16
CA VAL A 35 -3.64 3.47 3.01
C VAL A 35 -4.75 4.43 3.43
N ASN A 36 -5.99 4.08 3.12
CA ASN A 36 -7.14 4.89 3.53
C ASN A 36 -7.20 4.96 5.07
N GLU A 37 -7.53 6.14 5.61
CA GLU A 37 -7.69 6.37 7.05
C GLU A 37 -8.60 5.33 7.73
N HIS A 38 -9.65 4.86 7.05
CA HIS A 38 -10.55 3.84 7.61
C HIS A 38 -9.92 2.44 7.66
N SER A 39 -9.02 2.11 6.73
CA SER A 39 -8.36 0.81 6.62
C SER A 39 -7.28 0.60 7.69
N ILE A 40 -6.78 1.67 8.33
CA ILE A 40 -5.74 1.54 9.38
C ILE A 40 -6.18 0.67 10.57
N ARG A 41 -7.49 0.47 10.73
CA ARG A 41 -8.08 -0.33 11.81
C ARG A 41 -7.97 -1.84 11.58
N GLN A 42 -7.74 -2.27 10.35
CA GLN A 42 -7.61 -3.69 9.98
C GLN A 42 -6.42 -4.33 10.71
N LYS A 43 -6.62 -5.49 11.33
CA LYS A 43 -5.57 -6.16 12.12
C LYS A 43 -4.68 -7.04 11.24
N CYS A 44 -3.60 -6.46 10.74
CA CYS A 44 -2.58 -7.14 9.96
C CYS A 44 -1.17 -6.78 10.45
N ASP A 45 -0.20 -7.65 10.14
CA ASP A 45 1.22 -7.44 10.46
C ASP A 45 1.90 -6.57 9.40
N TYR A 46 1.52 -6.75 8.13
CA TYR A 46 2.10 -6.04 6.99
C TYR A 46 1.05 -5.47 6.04
N TYR A 47 1.40 -4.35 5.40
CA TYR A 47 0.78 -3.91 4.16
C TYR A 47 1.62 -4.33 2.97
N ALA A 48 0.98 -4.90 1.95
CA ALA A 48 1.58 -5.18 0.65
C ALA A 48 0.97 -4.24 -0.39
N PHE A 49 1.79 -3.56 -1.18
CA PHE A 49 1.31 -2.58 -2.15
C PHE A 49 1.39 -3.11 -3.58
N VAL A 50 0.27 -2.99 -4.29
CA VAL A 50 0.13 -3.44 -5.67
C VAL A 50 -0.47 -2.34 -6.51
N ARG A 51 0.11 -2.07 -7.68
CA ARG A 51 -0.51 -1.24 -8.71
C ARG A 51 -1.10 -2.12 -9.79
N VAL A 52 -2.31 -1.81 -10.22
CA VAL A 52 -3.00 -2.53 -11.31
C VAL A 52 -3.18 -1.57 -12.47
N HIS A 53 -2.71 -1.94 -13.65
CA HIS A 53 -2.90 -1.13 -14.85
C HIS A 53 -4.38 -0.99 -15.19
N SER A 54 -4.77 0.11 -15.82
CA SER A 54 -6.19 0.42 -16.03
C SER A 54 -6.87 -0.53 -17.02
N ASP A 55 -6.12 -1.20 -17.90
CA ASP A 55 -6.66 -2.28 -18.74
C ASP A 55 -6.84 -3.63 -18.01
N LEU A 56 -6.44 -3.70 -16.74
CA LEU A 56 -6.51 -4.89 -15.87
C LEU A 56 -5.68 -6.09 -16.36
N THR A 57 -4.75 -5.90 -17.31
CA THR A 57 -3.90 -6.96 -17.84
C THR A 57 -2.58 -7.12 -17.09
N THR A 58 -2.15 -6.06 -16.41
CA THR A 58 -0.86 -5.99 -15.72
C THR A 58 -1.02 -5.52 -14.29
N ALA A 59 -0.32 -6.18 -13.37
CA ALA A 59 -0.18 -5.73 -11.99
C ALA A 59 1.30 -5.74 -11.61
N TRP A 60 1.70 -4.76 -10.79
CA TRP A 60 3.05 -4.64 -10.25
C TRP A 60 2.99 -4.73 -8.74
N TYR A 61 3.69 -5.71 -8.17
CA TYR A 61 4.02 -5.70 -6.75
C TYR A 61 5.11 -4.65 -6.51
N LEU A 62 4.88 -3.77 -5.54
CA LEU A 62 5.73 -2.59 -5.30
C LEU A 62 6.65 -2.77 -4.09
N GLY A 63 6.32 -3.70 -3.20
CA GLY A 63 6.96 -3.86 -1.91
C GLY A 63 5.94 -4.02 -0.79
N LYS A 64 6.48 -4.20 0.42
CA LYS A 64 5.70 -4.28 1.65
C LYS A 64 6.28 -3.37 2.72
N MET A 65 5.53 -3.20 3.80
CA MET A 65 6.03 -2.55 5.01
C MET A 65 5.27 -3.10 6.22
N GLY A 66 5.98 -3.30 7.33
CA GLY A 66 5.35 -3.64 8.61
C GLY A 66 4.38 -2.54 9.04
N LYS A 67 3.18 -2.91 9.47
CA LYS A 67 2.15 -1.93 9.84
C LYS A 67 2.63 -0.94 10.91
N PRO A 68 3.34 -1.33 11.98
CA PRO A 68 3.87 -0.37 12.95
C PRO A 68 4.84 0.65 12.34
N GLN A 69 5.75 0.19 11.48
CA GLN A 69 6.69 1.05 10.76
C GLN A 69 5.97 2.00 9.81
N PHE A 70 4.98 1.50 9.07
CA PHE A 70 4.15 2.32 8.19
C PHE A 70 3.44 3.44 8.96
N MET A 71 2.84 3.14 10.11
CA MET A 71 2.15 4.15 10.92
C MET A 71 3.11 5.20 11.50
N GLN A 72 4.40 4.89 11.63
CA GLN A 72 5.43 5.83 12.08
C GLN A 72 5.95 6.72 10.94
N GLN A 73 6.12 6.17 9.75
CA GLN A 73 6.78 6.85 8.62
C GLN A 73 5.80 7.54 7.67
N ALA A 74 4.59 7.01 7.52
CA ALA A 74 3.64 7.51 6.55
C ALA A 74 3.14 8.92 6.90
N MET A 75 3.07 9.78 5.89
CA MET A 75 2.53 11.13 6.03
C MET A 75 1.01 11.11 5.88
N TYR A 76 0.30 11.72 6.82
CA TYR A 76 -1.13 11.96 6.68
C TYR A 76 -1.40 12.99 5.57
N ARG A 77 -2.40 12.70 4.73
CA ARG A 77 -2.83 13.51 3.60
C ARG A 77 -4.34 13.65 3.65
N GLU A 78 -4.80 14.89 3.70
CA GLU A 78 -6.22 15.21 3.67
C GLU A 78 -6.78 15.13 2.25
N LYS A 79 -8.03 14.71 2.11
CA LYS A 79 -8.75 14.74 0.84
C LYS A 79 -8.73 16.14 0.23
N GLY A 80 -8.37 16.22 -1.04
CA GLY A 80 -8.28 17.48 -1.80
C GLY A 80 -6.92 18.16 -1.69
N SER A 81 -6.05 17.74 -0.78
CA SER A 81 -4.65 18.18 -0.78
C SER A 81 -3.93 17.68 -2.04
N ALA A 82 -2.93 18.44 -2.48
CA ALA A 82 -2.18 18.15 -3.70
C ALA A 82 -0.68 18.13 -3.44
N THR A 83 0.02 17.25 -4.15
CA THR A 83 1.44 17.42 -4.46
C THR A 83 1.56 17.99 -5.87
N THR A 84 2.79 18.26 -6.33
CA THR A 84 3.05 18.80 -7.67
C THR A 84 2.34 18.03 -8.79
N ASN A 85 2.15 16.71 -8.64
CA ASN A 85 1.66 15.83 -9.70
C ASN A 85 0.46 14.96 -9.31
N PHE A 86 -0.10 15.13 -8.11
CA PHE A 86 -1.14 14.24 -7.60
C PHE A 86 -2.09 14.95 -6.64
N ILE A 87 -3.39 14.62 -6.74
CA ILE A 87 -4.43 15.10 -5.83
C ILE A 87 -4.97 13.91 -5.04
N PHE A 88 -4.95 14.00 -3.71
CA PHE A 88 -5.48 12.97 -2.84
C PHE A 88 -7.02 12.98 -2.87
N LYS A 89 -7.62 11.84 -3.23
CA LYS A 89 -9.09 11.72 -3.40
C LYS A 89 -9.83 11.36 -2.10
N PHE A 90 -9.10 11.03 -1.05
CA PHE A 90 -9.60 10.60 0.26
C PHE A 90 -8.54 10.88 1.33
N ASN A 91 -8.93 10.90 2.60
CA ASN A 91 -8.01 10.98 3.71
C ASN A 91 -7.18 9.70 3.78
N CYS A 92 -5.87 9.83 3.79
CA CYS A 92 -4.99 8.68 3.77
C CYS A 92 -3.64 8.93 4.44
N TYR A 93 -2.97 7.83 4.75
CA TYR A 93 -1.56 7.79 5.09
C TYR A 93 -0.80 7.39 3.83
N SER A 94 0.24 8.14 3.51
CA SER A 94 0.96 8.03 2.25
C SER A 94 2.46 7.86 2.46
N ILE A 95 3.04 6.96 1.68
CA ILE A 95 4.47 6.69 1.58
C ILE A 95 4.84 6.58 0.08
N THR A 96 6.10 6.69 -0.31
CA THR A 96 6.54 6.44 -1.69
C THR A 96 7.07 5.01 -1.88
N ILE A 97 7.22 4.57 -3.13
CA ILE A 97 7.60 3.18 -3.45
C ILE A 97 9.05 2.89 -3.02
N ASP A 98 9.95 3.86 -3.13
CA ASP A 98 11.35 3.75 -2.67
C ASP A 98 11.51 3.60 -1.15
N GLU A 99 10.48 3.94 -0.38
CA GLU A 99 10.47 3.76 1.07
C GLU A 99 9.99 2.36 1.48
N LEU A 100 9.50 1.53 0.55
CA LEU A 100 9.01 0.18 0.83
C LEU A 100 10.15 -0.85 0.86
N ASP A 101 9.95 -1.89 1.67
CA ASP A 101 10.83 -3.05 1.65
C ASP A 101 10.56 -3.89 0.39
N SER A 102 11.61 -4.15 -0.39
CA SER A 102 11.57 -5.13 -1.48
C SER A 102 11.41 -6.55 -0.94
N LEU A 103 10.93 -7.49 -1.76
CA LEU A 103 10.89 -8.91 -1.39
C LEU A 103 12.26 -9.37 -0.93
N THR A 104 12.33 -9.94 0.27
CA THR A 104 13.51 -10.65 0.75
C THR A 104 13.24 -12.15 0.71
N LEU A 105 14.31 -12.96 0.76
CA LEU A 105 14.22 -14.43 0.72
C LEU A 105 13.52 -15.03 1.96
N ASP A 106 13.19 -14.19 2.94
CA ASP A 106 12.61 -14.58 4.23
C ASP A 106 11.09 -14.40 4.28
N ASP A 107 10.45 -14.13 3.13
CA ASP A 107 9.00 -13.87 2.98
C ASP A 107 8.14 -15.13 2.75
#